data_AF-A0A7V3DE90-F1
#
_entry.id   AF-A0A7V3DE90-F1
#
_cell.length_a   1.000
_cell.length_b   1.000
_cell.length_c   1.000
_cell.angle_alpha   90.00
_cell.angle_beta   90.00
_cell.angle_gamma   90.00
#
_symmetry.space_group_name_H-M   'P 1'
#
loop_
_entity.id
_entity.type
_entity.pdbx_description
1 polymer ?
#
loop_
_entity_poly.entity_id
_entity_poly.type
_entity_poly.pdbx_seq_one_letter_code
_entity_poly.pdbx_strand_id
1 'polypeptide(L)'
;MKIVVAGGGWAGCAAALSAVDQGARVTLIERTDMLLGTGLVGGIMRNNGRFTATEEMIAMGGGELFRLMDLNCLHRNIEFPGHEHASLYNVATMEPIIRNHLQQRGVHLWLSTRVEEVEMG
;
A
#
# COMPACT_ATOMS: atom_id res chain seq x y z
N MET A 1 -21.26 3.79 5.31
CA MET A 1 -21.01 2.34 5.06
C MET A 1 -19.89 1.87 5.98
N LYS A 2 -19.89 0.61 6.45
CA LYS A 2 -18.77 0.00 7.19
C LYS A 2 -18.08 -1.01 6.26
N ILE A 3 -16.76 -0.98 6.17
CA ILE A 3 -15.96 -1.87 5.33
C ILE A 3 -14.86 -2.50 6.16
N VAL A 4 -14.67 -3.81 5.99
CA VAL A 4 -13.52 -4.54 6.53
C VAL A 4 -12.62 -4.93 5.37
N VAL A 5 -11.34 -4.62 5.47
CA VAL A 5 -10.31 -5.03 4.52
C VAL A 5 -9.43 -6.05 5.22
N ALA A 6 -9.33 -7.26 4.67
CA ALA A 6 -8.48 -8.32 5.21
C ALA A 6 -7.16 -8.40 4.43
N GLY A 7 -6.05 -8.09 5.11
CA GLY A 7 -4.69 -8.09 4.58
C GLY A 7 -4.10 -6.68 4.44
N GLY A 8 -3.03 -6.40 5.18
CA GLY A 8 -2.30 -5.13 5.25
C GLY A 8 -1.19 -4.95 4.22
N GLY A 9 -1.22 -5.69 3.11
CA GLY A 9 -0.31 -5.48 1.98
C GLY A 9 -0.61 -4.19 1.20
N TRP A 10 0.16 -3.90 0.15
CA TRP A 10 -0.04 -2.72 -0.71
C TRP A 10 -1.47 -2.60 -1.24
N ALA A 11 -2.06 -3.70 -1.71
CA ALA A 11 -3.43 -3.73 -2.23
C ALA A 11 -4.46 -3.40 -1.14
N GLY A 12 -4.32 -3.96 0.06
CA GLY A 12 -5.24 -3.69 1.17
C GLY A 12 -5.13 -2.26 1.69
N CYS A 13 -3.92 -1.71 1.75
CA CYS A 13 -3.71 -0.31 2.08
C CYS A 13 -4.38 0.62 1.05
N ALA A 14 -4.22 0.34 -0.25
CA ALA A 14 -4.87 1.11 -1.32
C ALA A 14 -6.40 1.00 -1.26
N ALA A 15 -6.93 -0.21 -1.04
CA ALA A 15 -8.36 -0.44 -0.90
C ALA A 15 -8.94 0.28 0.33
N ALA A 16 -8.23 0.28 1.45
CA ALA A 16 -8.64 0.97 2.66
C ALA A 16 -8.73 2.49 2.45
N LEU A 17 -7.72 3.09 1.81
CA LEU A 17 -7.74 4.52 1.47
C LEU A 17 -8.89 4.87 0.54
N SER A 18 -9.06 4.10 -0.55
CA SER A 18 -10.15 4.34 -1.51
C SER A 18 -11.53 4.24 -0.86
N ALA A 19 -11.72 3.30 0.08
CA ALA A 19 -12.96 3.17 0.84
C ALA A 19 -13.19 4.36 1.79
N VAL A 20 -12.14 4.83 2.47
CA VAL A 20 -12.20 6.03 3.32
C VAL A 20 -12.54 7.28 2.50
N ASP A 21 -11.95 7.45 1.32
CA ASP A 21 -12.23 8.58 0.42
C ASP A 21 -13.69 8.63 -0.02
N GLN A 22 -14.37 7.48 -0.03
CA GLN A 22 -15.79 7.37 -0.31
C GLN A 22 -16.67 7.54 0.94
N GLY A 23 -16.09 7.95 2.08
CA GLY A 23 -16.80 8.18 3.34
C GLY A 23 -17.15 6.92 4.12
N ALA A 24 -16.54 5.77 3.79
CA ALA A 24 -16.73 4.55 4.57
C ALA A 24 -15.96 4.60 5.90
N ARG A 25 -16.49 3.93 6.92
CA ARG A 25 -15.74 3.60 8.14
C ARG A 25 -15.00 2.29 7.88
N VAL A 26 -13.68 2.34 7.86
CA VAL A 26 -12.84 1.22 7.42
C VAL A 26 -12.05 0.63 8.58
N THR A 27 -12.11 -0.69 8.71
CA THR A 27 -11.16 -1.48 9.52
C THR A 27 -10.27 -2.29 8.60
N LEU A 28 -8.95 -2.08 8.67
CA LEU A 28 -7.94 -2.89 7.98
C LEU A 28 -7.36 -3.89 8.98
N ILE A 29 -7.52 -5.18 8.70
CA ILE A 29 -7.07 -6.28 9.54
C ILE A 29 -5.80 -6.89 8.93
N GLU A 30 -4.76 -7.07 9.73
CA GLU A 30 -3.52 -7.73 9.33
C GLU A 30 -3.11 -8.77 10.38
N ARG A 31 -2.66 -9.93 9.90
CA ARG A 31 -2.19 -11.05 10.71
C ARG A 31 -0.92 -10.71 11.47
N THR A 32 -0.02 -9.91 10.88
CA THR A 32 1.22 -9.46 11.52
C THR A 32 1.04 -8.16 12.31
N ASP A 33 2.05 -7.81 13.10
CA ASP A 33 2.17 -6.57 13.86
C ASP A 33 2.66 -5.37 13.00
N MET A 34 2.97 -5.61 11.73
CA MET A 34 3.41 -4.63 10.73
C MET A 34 2.60 -4.74 9.44
N LEU A 35 2.48 -3.62 8.72
CA LEU A 35 1.90 -3.57 7.37
C LEU A 35 2.94 -3.91 6.28
N LEU A 36 2.47 -4.08 5.05
CA LEU A 36 3.21 -4.28 3.80
C LEU A 36 3.97 -5.61 3.67
N GLY A 37 4.55 -6.13 4.76
CA GLY A 37 5.21 -7.43 4.81
C GLY A 37 6.23 -7.64 3.69
N THR A 38 6.10 -8.74 2.94
CA THR A 38 6.98 -9.06 1.80
C THR A 38 6.88 -8.06 0.65
N GLY A 39 5.85 -7.21 0.63
CA GLY A 39 5.75 -6.10 -0.32
C GLY A 39 6.85 -5.04 -0.18
N LEU A 40 7.61 -5.07 0.92
CA LEU A 40 8.78 -4.21 1.13
C LEU A 40 10.06 -4.74 0.47
N VAL A 41 10.11 -6.02 0.10
CA VAL A 41 11.35 -6.66 -0.35
C VAL A 41 11.90 -5.99 -1.60
N GLY A 42 13.16 -5.54 -1.51
CA GLY A 42 13.91 -4.91 -2.60
C GLY A 42 13.57 -3.43 -2.85
N GLY A 43 12.47 -2.90 -2.31
CA GLY A 43 12.11 -1.49 -2.51
C GLY A 43 11.82 -1.09 -3.96
N ILE A 44 11.65 -2.07 -4.87
CA ILE A 44 11.56 -1.82 -6.31
C ILE A 44 10.13 -1.45 -6.70
N MET A 45 9.96 -0.26 -7.24
CA MET A 45 8.72 0.22 -7.83
C MET A 45 8.94 0.70 -9.27
N ARG A 46 7.84 0.85 -10.03
CA ARG A 46 7.85 1.35 -11.41
C ARG A 46 8.75 0.61 -12.41
N ASN A 47 9.23 -0.59 -12.09
CA ASN A 47 10.01 -1.37 -13.06
C ASN A 47 9.10 -2.08 -14.08
N ASN A 48 9.50 -2.07 -15.35
CA ASN A 48 8.80 -2.77 -16.44
C ASN A 48 7.28 -2.45 -16.44
N GLY A 49 6.42 -3.45 -16.55
CA GLY A 49 4.96 -3.27 -16.51
C GLY A 49 4.40 -2.65 -15.22
N ARG A 50 5.16 -2.62 -14.11
CA ARG A 50 4.73 -1.89 -12.90
C ARG A 50 4.70 -0.39 -13.11
N PHE A 51 5.47 0.12 -14.09
CA PHE A 51 5.37 1.52 -14.50
C PHE A 51 3.95 1.83 -14.96
N THR A 52 3.46 1.11 -15.97
CA THR A 52 2.11 1.28 -16.51
C THR A 52 1.04 1.16 -15.44
N ALA A 53 1.09 0.11 -14.62
CA ALA A 53 0.13 -0.08 -13.54
C ALA A 53 0.13 1.08 -12.52
N THR A 54 1.29 1.68 -12.27
CA THR A 54 1.40 2.86 -11.39
C THR A 54 0.70 4.07 -12.01
N GLU A 55 0.97 4.35 -13.28
CA GLU A 55 0.39 5.52 -13.97
C GLU A 55 -1.12 5.38 -14.18
N GLU A 56 -1.61 4.16 -14.47
CA GLU A 56 -3.05 3.87 -14.51
C GLU A 56 -3.71 4.09 -13.15
N MET A 57 -3.11 3.61 -12.06
CA MET A 57 -3.62 3.82 -10.71
C MET A 57 -3.66 5.31 -10.34
N ILE A 58 -2.65 6.08 -10.71
CA ILE A 58 -2.63 7.54 -10.50
C ILE A 58 -3.77 8.20 -11.28
N ALA A 59 -3.97 7.83 -12.55
CA ALA A 59 -5.05 8.37 -13.38
C ALA A 59 -6.45 8.04 -12.84
N MET A 60 -6.61 6.88 -12.19
CA MET A 60 -7.86 6.48 -11.52
C MET A 60 -8.06 7.11 -10.14
N GLY A 61 -7.14 7.97 -9.66
CA GLY A 61 -7.22 8.63 -8.35
C GLY A 61 -6.59 7.85 -7.20
N GLY A 62 -5.96 6.70 -7.46
CA GLY A 62 -5.23 5.87 -6.49
C GLY A 62 -3.76 6.28 -6.29
N GLY A 63 -3.39 7.52 -6.62
CA GLY A 63 -2.00 7.97 -6.67
C GLY A 63 -1.33 8.25 -5.32
N GLU A 64 -2.08 8.24 -4.22
CA GLU A 64 -1.61 8.74 -2.93
C GLU A 64 -0.48 7.92 -2.31
N LEU A 65 -0.59 6.59 -2.33
CA LEU A 65 0.48 5.72 -1.85
C LEU A 65 1.75 5.88 -2.71
N PHE A 66 1.59 6.00 -4.04
CA PHE A 66 2.72 6.23 -4.94
C PHE A 66 3.43 7.55 -4.65
N ARG A 67 2.69 8.62 -4.31
CA ARG A 67 3.29 9.88 -3.87
C ARG A 67 4.14 9.72 -2.60
N LEU A 68 3.70 8.93 -1.63
CA LEU A 68 4.49 8.62 -0.44
C LEU A 68 5.74 7.80 -0.79
N MET A 69 5.59 6.84 -1.71
CA MET A 69 6.73 6.08 -2.23
C MET A 69 7.75 6.98 -2.93
N ASP A 70 7.29 7.94 -3.74
CA ASP A 70 8.13 8.91 -4.43
C ASP A 70 8.88 9.82 -3.47
N LEU A 71 8.26 10.24 -2.37
CA LEU A 71 8.92 11.02 -1.32
C LEU A 71 9.97 10.20 -0.56
N ASN A 72 9.75 8.89 -0.39
CA ASN A 72 10.69 7.97 0.26
C ASN A 72 11.73 7.37 -0.70
N CYS A 73 11.72 7.80 -1.97
CA CYS A 73 12.53 7.21 -3.02
C CYS A 73 14.00 7.69 -2.96
N LEU A 74 14.93 6.75 -2.93
CA LEU A 74 16.38 6.97 -2.89
C LEU A 74 17.00 7.04 -4.29
N HIS A 75 16.49 6.23 -5.22
CA HIS A 75 16.98 6.15 -6.61
C HIS A 75 15.79 6.18 -7.56
N ARG A 76 15.88 6.99 -8.62
CA ARG A 76 14.78 7.16 -9.59
C ARG A 76 15.29 6.86 -11.00
N ASN A 77 14.45 6.20 -11.78
CA ASN A 77 14.67 5.91 -13.20
C ASN A 77 16.04 5.27 -13.47
N ILE A 78 16.35 4.19 -12.77
CA ILE A 78 17.56 3.40 -12.95
C ILE A 78 17.26 2.10 -13.70
N GLU A 79 18.28 1.58 -14.39
CA GLU A 79 18.23 0.29 -15.08
C GLU A 79 19.21 -0.70 -14.45
N PHE A 80 18.77 -1.95 -14.32
CA PHE A 80 19.62 -3.07 -13.89
C PHE A 80 19.05 -4.38 -14.47
N PRO A 81 19.78 -5.51 -14.46
CA PRO A 81 19.37 -6.72 -15.20
C PRO A 81 17.93 -7.16 -14.92
N GLY A 82 17.06 -7.08 -15.94
CA GLY A 82 15.65 -7.44 -15.85
C GLY A 82 14.72 -6.32 -15.35
N HIS A 83 15.20 -5.10 -15.14
CA HIS A 83 14.45 -3.98 -14.58
C HIS A 83 14.74 -2.67 -15.32
N GLU A 84 13.79 -2.26 -16.16
CA GLU A 84 13.77 -0.94 -16.82
C GLU A 84 12.94 0.06 -16.00
N HIS A 85 13.30 1.34 -16.01
CA HIS A 85 12.56 2.45 -15.35
C HIS A 85 12.42 2.32 -13.82
N ALA A 86 13.23 1.47 -13.18
CA ALA A 86 13.06 1.14 -11.78
C ALA A 86 13.33 2.34 -10.87
N SER A 87 12.55 2.44 -9.80
CA SER A 87 12.81 3.35 -8.69
C SER A 87 12.90 2.54 -7.40
N LEU A 88 13.79 2.94 -6.49
CA LEU A 88 14.07 2.23 -5.24
C LEU A 88 13.70 3.11 -4.05
N TYR A 89 12.76 2.67 -3.22
CA TYR A 89 12.40 3.35 -1.98
C TYR A 89 13.11 2.75 -0.77
N ASN A 90 13.27 3.53 0.30
CA ASN A 90 13.86 3.04 1.54
C ASN A 90 12.89 2.09 2.27
N VAL A 91 13.21 0.80 2.24
CA VAL A 91 12.37 -0.27 2.82
C VAL A 91 12.25 -0.17 4.34
N ALA A 92 13.26 0.38 5.01
CA ALA A 92 13.28 0.50 6.47
C ALA A 92 12.31 1.56 6.99
N THR A 93 11.95 2.54 6.16
CA THR A 93 11.09 3.68 6.56
C THR A 93 9.71 3.63 5.93
N MET A 94 9.47 2.77 4.94
CA MET A 94 8.20 2.76 4.20
C MET A 94 6.99 2.33 5.05
N GLU A 95 7.12 1.25 5.82
CA GLU A 95 6.02 0.76 6.66
C GLU A 95 5.50 1.82 7.63
N PRO A 96 6.34 2.50 8.43
CA PRO A 96 5.83 3.51 9.37
C PRO A 96 5.23 4.71 8.63
N ILE A 97 5.73 5.08 7.44
CA ILE A 97 5.13 6.14 6.61
C ILE A 97 3.71 5.75 6.20
N ILE A 98 3.51 4.55 5.65
CA ILE A 98 2.18 4.09 5.21
C ILE A 98 1.24 3.90 6.39
N ARG A 99 1.71 3.29 7.47
CA ARG A 99 0.92 3.06 8.69
C ARG A 99 0.40 4.37 9.27
N ASN A 100 1.29 5.34 9.47
CA ASN A 100 0.91 6.65 10.00
C ASN A 100 -0.09 7.36 9.09
N HIS A 101 0.13 7.27 7.78
CA HIS A 101 -0.75 7.88 6.81
C HIS A 101 -2.17 7.27 6.83
N LEU A 102 -2.30 5.94 6.87
CA LEU A 102 -3.60 5.25 7.00
C LEU A 102 -4.35 5.69 8.27
N GLN A 103 -3.64 5.78 9.41
CA GLN A 103 -4.24 6.21 10.67
C GLN A 103 -4.69 7.67 10.62
N GLN A 104 -3.89 8.56 10.03
CA GLN A 104 -4.25 9.97 9.83
C GLN A 104 -5.49 10.13 8.93
N ARG A 105 -5.67 9.23 7.97
CA ARG A 105 -6.86 9.15 7.12
C ARG A 105 -8.07 8.54 7.81
N GLY A 106 -7.92 8.04 9.04
CA GLY A 106 -9.02 7.47 9.82
C GLY A 106 -9.28 5.99 9.54
N VAL A 107 -8.35 5.28 8.90
CA VAL A 107 -8.40 3.82 8.81
C VAL A 107 -8.10 3.22 10.18
N HIS A 108 -9.00 2.38 10.68
CA HIS A 108 -8.78 1.66 11.93
C HIS A 108 -7.94 0.40 11.67
N LEU A 109 -6.78 0.30 12.31
CA LEU A 109 -5.85 -0.82 12.11
C LEU A 109 -6.04 -1.89 13.20
N TRP A 110 -6.34 -3.12 12.80
CA TRP A 110 -6.36 -4.31 13.65
C TRP A 110 -5.22 -5.23 13.26
N LEU A 111 -4.07 -5.02 13.92
CA LEU A 111 -2.86 -5.80 13.70
C LEU A 111 -2.87 -7.06 14.58
N SER A 112 -1.94 -7.98 14.32
CA SER A 112 -1.81 -9.24 15.05
C SER A 112 -3.11 -10.06 15.09
N THR A 113 -3.94 -9.95 14.04
CA THR A 113 -5.28 -10.52 13.99
C THR A 113 -5.45 -11.33 12.71
N ARG A 114 -5.71 -12.63 12.85
CA ARG A 114 -5.99 -13.52 11.72
C ARG A 114 -7.49 -13.55 11.45
N VAL A 115 -7.88 -13.33 10.20
CA VAL A 115 -9.24 -13.61 9.71
C VAL A 115 -9.27 -15.04 9.18
N GLU A 116 -10.28 -15.82 9.57
CA GLU A 116 -10.41 -17.23 9.18
C GLU A 116 -11.59 -17.48 8.25
N GLU A 117 -12.72 -16.83 8.50
CA GLU A 117 -13.97 -17.05 7.77
C GLU A 117 -14.72 -15.73 7.55
N VAL A 118 -15.53 -15.70 6.49
CA VAL A 118 -16.49 -14.63 6.19
C VAL A 118 -17.86 -15.27 6.06
N GLU A 119 -18.78 -14.86 6.93
CA GLU A 119 -20.18 -15.28 6.87
C GLU A 119 -21.00 -14.25 6.09
N MET A 120 -21.78 -14.72 5.12
CA MET A 120 -22.75 -13.90 4.40
C MET A 120 -24.12 -14.11 5.05
N GLY A 121 -24.71 -13.02 5.55
CA GLY A 121 -26.07 -13.01 6.10
C GLY A 121 -27.16 -12.97 5.02
#